data_AF-A0A925DBQ5-F1
#
_entry.id   AF-A0A925DBQ5-F1
#
_cell.length_a   1.000
_cell.length_b   1.000
_cell.length_c   1.000
_cell.angle_alpha   90.00
_cell.angle_beta   90.00
_cell.angle_gamma   90.00
#
_symmetry.space_group_name_H-M   'P 1'
#
loop_
_entity.id
_entity.type
_entity.pdbx_description
1 polymer ?
#
loop_
_entity_poly.entity_id
_entity_poly.type
_entity_poly.pdbx_seq_one_letter_code
_entity_poly.pdbx_strand_id
1 'polypeptide(L)'
;MAGISSPGIGSGLDVNAIVSKLMSVESAPLTAMDKKTASYQAKVSALGTLSSAVSTFQGSLSGLLSLTGFQSLTSTSTNTDVLVGSATSKAKPGTYKINVDQVAQAQSLAAAGRLSTTAAIGLGATTTVSFQFGAVSGGSFGVAGGALPAGVASGGITPGALTINNTRITTDASVKSAKLLADAINAKSETTGVSATASTSTGATLFGDGAGASSCGAV
;
A
#
# COMPACT_ATOMS: atom_id res chain seq x y z
N MET A 1 -3.49 -72.94 72.28
CA MET A 1 -4.77 -72.22 72.40
C MET A 1 -4.60 -71.20 73.52
N ALA A 2 -4.24 -69.96 73.16
CA ALA A 2 -4.02 -68.90 74.14
C ALA A 2 -5.24 -67.97 74.06
N GLY A 3 -6.03 -67.96 75.14
CA GLY A 3 -7.29 -67.25 75.21
C GLY A 3 -7.10 -65.74 75.07
N ILE A 4 -7.99 -65.12 74.30
CA ILE A 4 -8.17 -63.68 74.28
C ILE A 4 -8.86 -63.31 75.60
N SER A 5 -8.06 -62.88 76.57
CA SER A 5 -8.55 -62.28 77.82
C SER A 5 -9.00 -60.86 77.51
N SER A 6 -10.26 -60.55 77.81
CA SER A 6 -10.90 -59.24 77.67
C SER A 6 -10.18 -58.18 78.53
N PRO A 7 -9.47 -57.19 77.94
CA PRO A 7 -8.88 -56.09 78.67
C PRO A 7 -9.85 -54.91 78.64
N GLY A 8 -10.98 -55.07 79.33
CA GLY A 8 -11.91 -53.99 79.61
C GLY A 8 -11.76 -53.56 81.05
N ILE A 9 -11.26 -52.34 81.27
CA ILE A 9 -11.50 -51.51 82.46
C ILE A 9 -10.47 -51.48 83.63
N GLY A 10 -9.28 -52.06 83.50
CA GLY A 10 -8.27 -51.97 84.60
C GLY A 10 -6.77 -52.00 84.26
N SER A 11 -6.35 -52.09 82.99
CA SER A 11 -4.99 -52.57 82.65
C SER A 11 -3.93 -51.50 82.37
N GLY A 12 -4.21 -50.20 82.54
CA GLY A 12 -3.25 -49.14 82.14
C GLY A 12 -2.90 -49.15 80.64
N LEU A 13 -3.74 -49.79 79.82
CA LEU A 13 -3.55 -49.91 78.39
C LEU A 13 -4.12 -48.66 77.71
N ASP A 14 -3.24 -47.76 77.29
CA ASP A 14 -3.62 -46.55 76.59
C ASP A 14 -4.07 -46.89 75.15
N VAL A 15 -5.38 -47.09 75.00
CA VAL A 15 -6.03 -47.38 73.71
C VAL A 15 -5.82 -46.25 72.72
N ASN A 16 -5.76 -44.99 73.18
CA ASN A 16 -5.45 -43.86 72.30
C ASN A 16 -4.02 -43.96 71.76
N ALA A 17 -3.05 -44.35 72.59
CA ALA A 17 -1.68 -44.59 72.14
C ALA A 17 -1.58 -45.75 71.14
N ILE A 18 -2.35 -46.83 71.31
CA ILE A 18 -2.38 -47.96 70.36
C ILE A 18 -3.00 -47.55 69.03
N VAL A 19 -4.14 -46.87 69.06
CA VAL A 19 -4.81 -46.35 67.84
C VAL A 19 -3.90 -45.35 67.13
N SER A 20 -3.26 -44.44 67.86
CA SER A 20 -2.32 -43.48 67.27
C SER A 20 -1.11 -44.18 66.65
N LYS A 21 -0.59 -45.26 67.25
CA LYS A 21 0.49 -46.06 66.68
C LYS A 21 0.04 -46.81 65.42
N LEU A 22 -1.15 -47.42 65.42
CA LEU A 22 -1.72 -48.10 64.26
C LEU A 22 -1.94 -47.13 63.09
N MET A 23 -2.52 -45.96 63.37
CA MET A 23 -2.70 -44.88 62.39
C MET A 23 -1.36 -44.39 61.83
N SER A 24 -0.31 -44.30 62.66
CA SER A 24 1.02 -43.93 62.17
C SER A 24 1.59 -44.95 61.18
N VAL A 25 1.37 -46.23 61.43
CA VAL A 25 1.80 -47.33 60.54
C VAL A 25 0.97 -47.33 59.26
N GLU A 26 -0.34 -47.10 59.38
CA GLU A 26 -1.26 -47.04 58.25
C GLU A 26 -1.04 -45.81 57.35
N SER A 27 -0.48 -44.71 57.92
CA SER A 27 -0.06 -43.50 57.19
C SER A 27 1.34 -43.59 56.55
N ALA A 28 2.16 -44.58 56.93
CA ALA A 28 3.49 -44.78 56.37
C ALA A 28 3.52 -44.95 54.83
N PRO A 29 2.61 -45.71 54.17
CA PRO A 29 2.58 -45.81 52.72
C PRO A 29 2.26 -44.49 52.04
N LEU A 30 1.42 -43.63 52.63
CA LEU A 30 1.12 -42.30 52.11
C LEU A 30 2.37 -41.42 52.12
N THR A 31 3.09 -41.39 53.25
CA THR A 31 4.37 -40.66 53.38
C THR A 31 5.43 -41.18 52.39
N ALA A 32 5.44 -42.47 52.10
CA ALA A 32 6.33 -43.06 51.10
C ALA A 32 5.98 -42.63 49.68
N MET A 33 4.68 -42.48 49.36
CA MET A 33 4.22 -41.95 48.08
C MET A 33 4.54 -40.46 47.93
N ASP A 34 4.33 -39.65 48.97
CA ASP A 34 4.67 -38.22 48.95
C ASP A 34 6.17 -38.00 48.70
N LYS A 35 7.03 -38.80 49.34
CA LYS A 35 8.48 -38.78 49.09
C LYS A 35 8.83 -39.16 47.64
N LYS A 36 8.13 -40.14 47.05
CA LYS A 36 8.32 -40.51 45.64
C LYS A 36 7.88 -39.37 44.71
N THR A 37 6.72 -38.78 44.96
CA THR A 37 6.19 -37.63 44.19
C THR A 37 7.16 -36.46 44.25
N ALA A 38 7.64 -36.09 45.44
CA ALA A 38 8.64 -35.03 45.61
C ALA A 38 9.94 -35.35 44.85
N SER A 39 10.42 -36.60 44.89
CA SER A 39 11.59 -37.03 44.13
C SER A 39 11.39 -36.92 42.61
N TYR A 40 10.23 -37.34 42.10
CA TYR A 40 9.93 -37.20 40.67
C TYR A 40 9.78 -35.74 40.25
N GLN A 41 9.17 -34.90 41.08
CA GLN A 41 9.00 -33.47 40.78
C GLN A 41 10.35 -32.72 40.78
N ALA A 42 11.26 -33.09 41.69
CA ALA A 42 12.65 -32.61 41.68
C ALA A 42 13.39 -33.05 40.40
N LYS A 43 13.23 -34.32 39.96
CA LYS A 43 13.80 -34.82 38.71
C LYS A 43 13.26 -34.07 37.49
N VAL A 44 11.96 -33.82 37.43
CA VAL A 44 11.32 -33.04 36.34
C VAL A 44 11.86 -31.62 36.31
N SER A 45 11.99 -30.97 37.47
CA SER A 45 12.54 -29.60 37.56
C SER A 45 14.01 -29.53 37.12
N ALA A 46 14.81 -30.52 37.52
CA ALA A 46 16.21 -30.65 37.08
C ALA A 46 16.31 -30.86 35.56
N LEU A 47 15.46 -31.72 34.97
CA LEU A 47 15.40 -31.92 33.53
C LEU A 47 14.90 -30.68 32.78
N GLY A 48 13.94 -29.93 33.33
CA GLY A 48 13.48 -28.67 32.75
C GLY A 48 14.57 -27.60 32.74
N THR A 49 15.38 -27.55 33.81
CA THR A 49 16.55 -26.66 33.89
C THR A 49 17.60 -27.06 32.85
N LEU A 50 17.91 -28.36 32.73
CA LEU A 50 18.84 -28.88 31.72
C LEU A 50 18.35 -28.58 30.30
N SER A 51 17.06 -28.82 30.01
CA SER A 51 16.47 -28.53 28.70
C SER A 51 16.57 -27.05 28.34
N SER A 52 16.31 -26.16 29.30
CA SER A 52 16.45 -24.71 29.11
C SER A 52 17.90 -24.30 28.83
N ALA A 53 18.86 -24.89 29.55
CA ALA A 53 20.28 -24.66 29.33
C ALA A 53 20.74 -25.15 27.94
N VAL A 54 20.28 -26.34 27.52
CA VAL A 54 20.57 -26.89 26.18
C VAL A 54 19.94 -26.04 25.08
N SER A 55 18.71 -25.56 25.26
CA SER A 55 18.05 -24.67 24.29
C SER A 55 18.80 -23.35 24.13
N THR A 56 19.25 -22.76 25.24
CA THR A 56 20.06 -21.52 25.22
C THR A 56 21.41 -21.75 24.51
N PHE A 57 22.06 -22.88 24.80
CA PHE A 57 23.29 -23.27 24.13
C PHE A 57 23.10 -23.48 22.63
N GLN A 58 22.04 -24.18 22.23
CA GLN A 58 21.69 -24.39 20.83
C GLN A 58 21.45 -23.07 20.11
N GLY A 59 20.70 -22.13 20.72
CA GLY A 59 20.45 -20.81 20.15
C GLY A 59 21.74 -20.01 19.93
N SER A 60 22.67 -20.08 20.88
CA SER A 60 23.97 -19.42 20.79
C SER A 60 24.83 -20.01 19.67
N LEU A 61 24.80 -21.34 19.51
CA LEU A 61 25.53 -22.04 18.46
C LEU A 61 24.93 -21.78 17.07
N SER A 62 23.60 -21.66 16.94
CA SER A 62 22.95 -21.30 15.68
C SER A 62 23.38 -19.92 15.17
N GLY A 63 23.58 -18.95 16.07
CA GLY A 63 24.14 -17.65 15.71
C GLY A 63 25.58 -17.77 15.20
N LEU A 64 26.40 -18.61 15.84
CA LEU A 64 27.79 -18.86 15.45
C LEU A 64 27.90 -19.64 14.13
N LEU A 65 26.98 -20.55 13.83
CA LEU A 65 26.96 -21.29 12.56
C LEU A 65 26.58 -20.40 11.36
N SER A 66 26.09 -19.19 11.59
CA SER A 66 25.77 -18.24 10.52
C SER A 66 27.05 -17.62 9.95
N LEU A 67 27.42 -18.04 8.73
CA LEU A 67 28.55 -17.51 7.94
C LEU A 67 28.49 -15.98 7.71
N THR A 68 27.33 -15.36 7.93
CA THR A 68 27.13 -13.92 7.74
C THR A 68 27.84 -13.08 8.80
N GLY A 69 27.97 -13.57 10.04
CA GLY A 69 28.68 -12.87 11.11
C GLY A 69 30.19 -12.78 10.86
N PHE A 70 30.78 -13.82 10.28
CA PHE A 70 32.22 -13.89 9.98
C PHE A 70 32.64 -13.16 8.72
N GLN A 71 31.70 -12.91 7.80
CA GLN A 71 31.93 -12.14 6.57
C GLN A 71 31.33 -10.74 6.66
N SER A 72 31.05 -10.26 7.87
CA SER A 72 30.53 -8.91 8.09
C SER A 72 31.62 -7.91 7.75
N LEU A 73 31.34 -7.05 6.78
CA LEU A 73 32.23 -5.97 6.36
C LEU A 73 31.62 -4.65 6.82
N THR A 74 32.46 -3.74 7.29
CA THR A 74 32.05 -2.38 7.63
C THR A 74 32.41 -1.44 6.47
N SER A 75 31.54 -0.47 6.22
CA SER A 75 31.82 0.64 5.31
C SER A 75 32.00 1.90 6.15
N THR A 76 33.08 2.63 5.92
CA THR A 76 33.33 3.92 6.55
C THR A 76 33.48 4.96 5.44
N SER A 77 32.80 6.09 5.61
CA SER A 77 32.88 7.24 4.71
C SER A 77 33.61 8.37 5.42
N THR A 78 34.46 9.08 4.69
CA THR A 78 35.15 10.27 5.21
C THR A 78 34.22 11.47 5.37
N ASN A 79 33.12 11.52 4.61
CA ASN A 79 32.09 12.55 4.72
C ASN A 79 30.70 11.89 4.62
N THR A 80 30.08 11.68 5.78
CA THR A 80 28.78 11.02 5.91
C THR A 80 27.60 11.88 5.49
N ASP A 81 27.77 13.21 5.41
CA ASP A 81 26.71 14.11 4.97
C ASP A 81 26.50 14.03 3.44
N VAL A 82 27.54 13.63 2.70
CA VAL A 82 27.51 13.49 1.24
C VAL A 82 27.22 12.06 0.81
N LEU A 83 27.80 11.07 1.48
CA LEU A 83 27.65 9.66 1.12
C LEU A 83 27.72 8.76 2.36
N VAL A 84 26.67 7.96 2.54
CA VAL A 84 26.63 6.82 3.45
C VAL A 84 26.53 5.53 2.64
N GLY A 85 27.17 4.48 3.13
CA GLY A 85 27.18 3.17 2.49
C GLY A 85 27.09 2.04 3.51
N SER A 86 26.49 0.93 3.10
CA SER A 86 26.50 -0.32 3.85
C SER A 86 27.22 -1.38 3.04
N ALA A 87 28.12 -2.14 3.67
CA ALA A 87 28.78 -3.26 3.04
C ALA A 87 27.99 -4.57 3.29
N THR A 88 27.92 -5.41 2.26
CA THR A 88 27.35 -6.76 2.37
C THR A 88 28.47 -7.79 2.43
N SER A 89 28.16 -9.04 2.79
CA SER A 89 29.13 -10.14 2.84
C SER A 89 29.78 -10.51 1.50
N LYS A 90 29.28 -9.94 0.38
CA LYS A 90 29.87 -10.10 -0.96
C LYS A 90 30.75 -8.93 -1.37
N ALA A 91 30.84 -7.88 -0.56
CA ALA A 91 31.66 -6.71 -0.87
C ALA A 91 33.15 -7.09 -0.87
N LYS A 92 33.94 -6.46 -1.74
CA LYS A 92 35.39 -6.64 -1.74
C LYS A 92 36.02 -5.64 -0.76
N PRO A 93 36.88 -6.08 0.16
CA PRO A 93 37.62 -5.17 1.02
C PRO A 93 38.53 -4.26 0.18
N GLY A 94 38.47 -2.95 0.42
CA GLY A 94 39.28 -1.98 -0.31
C GLY A 94 38.94 -0.54 0.02
N THR A 95 39.83 0.38 -0.37
CA THR A 95 39.59 1.82 -0.31
C THR A 95 39.08 2.29 -1.67
N TYR A 96 37.92 2.95 -1.68
CA TYR A 96 37.30 3.47 -2.89
C TYR A 96 37.32 4.99 -2.87
N LYS A 97 37.83 5.60 -3.93
CA LYS A 97 37.74 7.06 -4.13
C LYS A 97 36.48 7.36 -4.92
N ILE A 98 35.59 8.13 -4.32
CA ILE A 98 34.29 8.50 -4.90
C ILE A 98 34.25 10.02 -5.01
N ASN A 99 33.97 10.52 -6.21
CA ASN A 99 33.70 11.93 -6.47
C ASN A 99 32.21 12.09 -6.77
N VAL A 100 31.54 13.02 -6.09
CA VAL A 100 30.10 13.26 -6.25
C VAL A 100 29.91 14.60 -6.94
N ASP A 101 29.59 14.57 -8.24
CA ASP A 101 29.43 15.78 -9.04
C ASP A 101 28.02 16.41 -8.89
N GLN A 102 26.97 15.58 -8.85
CA GLN A 102 25.59 16.03 -8.71
C GLN A 102 24.71 14.96 -8.05
N VAL A 103 23.79 15.39 -7.18
CA VAL A 103 22.77 14.52 -6.59
C VAL A 103 21.60 14.29 -7.54
N ALA A 104 21.06 13.07 -7.54
CA ALA A 104 19.83 12.77 -8.27
C ALA A 104 18.64 13.53 -7.66
N GLN A 105 17.83 14.17 -8.51
CA GLN A 105 16.64 14.91 -8.09
C GLN A 105 15.40 14.31 -8.75
N ALA A 106 14.28 14.30 -8.02
CA ALA A 106 12.99 13.95 -8.59
C ALA A 106 12.43 15.13 -9.41
N GLN A 107 11.82 14.84 -10.55
CA GLN A 107 11.16 15.86 -11.36
C GLN A 107 9.81 16.24 -10.72
N SER A 108 9.60 17.53 -10.51
CA SER A 108 8.30 18.09 -10.12
C SER A 108 7.80 19.05 -11.19
N LEU A 109 6.60 18.79 -11.73
CA LEU A 109 5.95 19.59 -12.75
C LEU A 109 4.71 20.24 -12.13
N ALA A 110 4.73 21.56 -11.99
CA ALA A 110 3.59 22.34 -11.52
C ALA A 110 3.07 23.20 -12.68
N ALA A 111 1.76 23.10 -12.95
CA ALA A 111 1.10 24.03 -13.86
C ALA A 111 1.00 25.41 -13.19
N ALA A 112 1.44 26.47 -13.87
CA ALA A 112 1.24 27.83 -13.38
C ALA A 112 -0.28 28.14 -13.33
N GLY A 113 -0.78 28.53 -12.15
CA GLY A 113 -2.15 29.00 -11.97
C GLY A 113 -2.44 30.18 -12.90
N ARG A 114 -3.64 30.22 -13.49
CA ARG A 114 -4.05 31.29 -14.40
C ARG A 114 -4.73 32.41 -13.61
N LEU A 115 -4.20 33.62 -13.71
CA LEU A 115 -4.63 34.79 -12.92
C LEU A 115 -5.95 35.44 -13.38
N SER A 116 -6.41 35.15 -14.60
CA SER A 116 -7.60 35.76 -15.21
C SER A 116 -8.23 34.85 -16.26
N THR A 117 -9.54 34.98 -16.48
CA THR A 117 -10.26 34.35 -17.60
C THR A 117 -9.83 34.86 -18.98
N THR A 118 -9.07 35.95 -19.04
CA THR A 118 -8.48 36.53 -20.26
C THR A 118 -6.99 36.24 -20.43
N ALA A 119 -6.37 35.51 -19.49
CA ALA A 119 -4.95 35.19 -19.59
C ALA A 119 -4.70 34.23 -20.76
N ALA A 120 -3.66 34.51 -21.55
CA ALA A 120 -3.34 33.71 -22.71
C ALA A 120 -3.05 32.23 -22.35
N ILE A 121 -3.58 31.32 -23.17
CA ILE A 121 -3.41 29.88 -23.09
C ILE A 121 -2.21 29.51 -23.96
N GLY A 122 -1.20 28.85 -23.37
CA GLY A 122 0.04 28.50 -24.08
C GLY A 122 0.95 29.70 -24.30
N LEU A 123 1.89 29.94 -23.38
CA LEU A 123 2.85 31.04 -23.45
C LEU A 123 4.21 30.51 -23.96
N GLY A 124 4.25 30.04 -25.21
CA GLY A 124 5.50 29.78 -25.94
C GLY A 124 5.79 28.33 -26.33
N ALA A 125 5.08 27.33 -25.79
CA ALA A 125 5.15 25.94 -26.25
C ALA A 125 3.80 25.52 -26.87
N THR A 126 3.86 24.65 -27.88
CA THR A 126 2.67 24.09 -28.54
C THR A 126 1.74 23.50 -27.50
N THR A 127 0.57 24.12 -27.32
CA THR A 127 -0.37 23.73 -26.26
C THR A 127 -1.57 23.04 -26.90
N THR A 128 -1.82 21.79 -26.51
CA THR A 128 -3.02 21.06 -26.94
C THR A 128 -4.15 21.30 -25.95
N VAL A 129 -5.27 21.83 -26.45
CA VAL A 129 -6.52 21.94 -25.70
C VAL A 129 -7.48 20.87 -26.22
N SER A 130 -7.94 19.99 -25.34
CA SER A 130 -8.98 19.00 -25.69
C SER A 130 -10.34 19.48 -25.21
N PHE A 131 -11.32 19.48 -26.10
CA PHE A 131 -12.72 19.78 -25.79
C PHE A 131 -13.58 18.60 -26.27
N GLN A 132 -14.68 18.40 -25.55
CA GLN A 132 -15.68 17.38 -25.89
C GLN A 132 -17.04 18.07 -25.96
N PHE A 133 -17.76 17.82 -27.04
CA PHE A 133 -19.17 18.18 -27.17
C PHE A 133 -19.99 16.92 -26.97
N GLY A 134 -21.11 17.04 -26.28
CA GLY A 134 -22.02 15.93 -26.05
C GLY A 134 -22.74 15.47 -27.31
N ALA A 135 -23.26 14.25 -27.29
CA ALA A 135 -24.17 13.75 -28.32
C ALA A 135 -25.64 14.04 -27.97
N VAL A 136 -26.50 14.25 -28.97
CA VAL A 136 -27.95 14.36 -28.80
C VAL A 136 -28.60 12.99 -29.06
N SER A 137 -28.52 12.08 -28.09
CA SER A 137 -29.46 10.95 -28.05
C SER A 137 -29.50 10.36 -26.64
N GLY A 138 -30.69 10.31 -26.03
CA GLY A 138 -30.93 9.53 -24.81
C GLY A 138 -30.53 10.14 -23.46
N GLY A 139 -30.12 11.40 -23.37
CA GLY A 139 -30.23 12.17 -22.11
C GLY A 139 -29.16 11.97 -21.02
N SER A 140 -28.02 11.34 -21.28
CA SER A 140 -26.90 11.30 -20.30
C SER A 140 -25.63 11.88 -20.90
N PHE A 141 -25.19 13.03 -20.37
CA PHE A 141 -23.95 13.68 -20.79
C PHE A 141 -22.77 13.33 -19.88
N GLY A 142 -21.61 13.11 -20.50
CA GLY A 142 -20.27 13.30 -19.98
C GLY A 142 -19.75 12.29 -18.96
N VAL A 143 -18.43 12.15 -18.91
CA VAL A 143 -17.76 12.06 -17.61
C VAL A 143 -18.07 13.38 -16.87
N ALA A 144 -19.21 13.40 -16.18
CA ALA A 144 -19.82 14.51 -15.41
C ALA A 144 -20.76 15.53 -16.11
N GLY A 145 -21.80 15.08 -16.82
CA GLY A 145 -23.18 15.39 -16.41
C GLY A 145 -24.04 16.57 -16.94
N GLY A 146 -23.70 17.36 -17.96
CA GLY A 146 -24.58 18.46 -18.46
C GLY A 146 -24.95 18.43 -19.95
N ALA A 147 -26.25 18.37 -20.29
CA ALA A 147 -26.73 18.36 -21.69
C ALA A 147 -26.43 19.68 -22.46
N LEU A 148 -26.12 19.58 -23.76
CA LEU A 148 -26.01 20.73 -24.66
C LEU A 148 -27.39 21.42 -24.83
N PRO A 149 -27.48 22.76 -24.72
CA PRO A 149 -28.73 23.46 -24.99
C PRO A 149 -29.22 23.21 -26.43
N ALA A 150 -30.52 23.00 -26.61
CA ALA A 150 -31.13 22.71 -27.91
C ALA A 150 -30.78 23.77 -28.99
N GLY A 151 -30.59 25.03 -28.59
CA GLY A 151 -30.19 26.10 -29.49
C GLY A 151 -28.78 25.96 -30.08
N VAL A 152 -27.84 25.32 -29.36
CA VAL A 152 -26.49 25.04 -29.89
C VAL A 152 -26.52 23.82 -30.82
N ALA A 153 -27.37 22.84 -30.52
CA ALA A 153 -27.56 21.66 -31.37
C ALA A 153 -28.19 22.02 -32.74
N SER A 154 -29.22 22.88 -32.76
CA SER A 154 -29.90 23.29 -33.99
C SER A 154 -29.24 24.49 -34.67
N GLY A 155 -28.77 25.47 -33.90
CA GLY A 155 -28.27 26.75 -34.38
C GLY A 155 -26.75 26.88 -34.49
N GLY A 156 -25.97 25.87 -34.05
CA GLY A 156 -24.50 25.94 -33.98
C GLY A 156 -24.00 26.90 -32.90
N ILE A 157 -22.69 27.14 -32.87
CA ILE A 157 -22.07 28.07 -31.91
C ILE A 157 -22.20 29.50 -32.43
N THR A 158 -22.68 30.43 -31.58
CA THR A 158 -22.87 31.83 -31.94
C THR A 158 -21.57 32.44 -32.51
N PRO A 159 -21.64 33.18 -33.63
CA PRO A 159 -20.44 33.70 -34.25
C PRO A 159 -19.60 34.60 -33.35
N GLY A 160 -18.39 34.15 -33.06
CA GLY A 160 -17.43 34.90 -32.24
C GLY A 160 -17.61 34.70 -30.75
N ALA A 161 -18.38 33.70 -30.34
CA ALA A 161 -18.51 33.28 -28.96
C ALA A 161 -17.18 32.75 -28.37
N LEU A 162 -16.19 32.43 -29.21
CA LEU A 162 -14.89 31.94 -28.78
C LEU A 162 -13.76 32.82 -29.30
N THR A 163 -12.97 33.35 -28.37
CA THR A 163 -11.69 33.99 -28.64
C THR A 163 -10.61 33.26 -27.86
N ILE A 164 -9.51 32.90 -28.51
CA ILE A 164 -8.32 32.32 -27.87
C ILE A 164 -7.17 33.30 -28.11
N ASN A 165 -6.48 33.73 -27.04
CA ASN A 165 -5.35 34.66 -27.14
C ASN A 165 -5.68 35.90 -27.98
N ASN A 166 -6.81 36.56 -27.66
CA ASN A 166 -7.36 37.72 -28.38
C ASN A 166 -7.66 37.50 -29.89
N THR A 167 -7.53 36.27 -30.38
CA THR A 167 -7.87 35.89 -31.75
C THR A 167 -9.27 35.28 -31.78
N ARG A 168 -10.13 35.80 -32.65
CA ARG A 168 -11.48 35.26 -32.85
C ARG A 168 -11.41 33.92 -33.57
N ILE A 169 -11.99 32.89 -32.96
CA ILE A 169 -12.18 31.60 -33.62
C ILE A 169 -13.45 31.68 -34.45
N THR A 170 -13.36 31.25 -35.71
CA THR A 170 -14.51 31.20 -36.60
C THR A 170 -15.47 30.13 -36.12
N THR A 171 -16.47 30.57 -35.37
CA THR A 171 -17.63 29.79 -34.96
C THR A 171 -18.82 30.31 -35.75
N ASP A 172 -19.65 29.43 -36.26
CA ASP A 172 -20.89 29.77 -36.96
C ASP A 172 -21.90 28.63 -36.85
N ALA A 173 -23.05 28.79 -37.51
CA ALA A 173 -24.15 27.83 -37.45
C ALA A 173 -23.79 26.41 -37.94
N SER A 174 -22.70 26.26 -38.68
CA SER A 174 -22.16 25.00 -39.19
C SER A 174 -21.26 24.30 -38.17
N VAL A 175 -20.71 25.02 -37.19
CA VAL A 175 -19.87 24.44 -36.13
C VAL A 175 -20.77 23.82 -35.07
N LYS A 176 -21.13 22.55 -35.29
CA LYS A 176 -22.10 21.81 -34.45
C LYS A 176 -21.51 20.61 -33.70
N SER A 177 -20.21 20.35 -33.82
CA SER A 177 -19.55 19.19 -33.20
C SER A 177 -18.19 19.54 -32.62
N ALA A 178 -17.70 18.68 -31.73
CA ALA A 178 -16.33 18.77 -31.20
C ALA A 178 -15.30 18.82 -32.30
N LYS A 179 -15.42 17.93 -33.28
CA LYS A 179 -14.47 17.91 -34.39
C LYS A 179 -14.50 19.20 -35.20
N LEU A 180 -15.67 19.75 -35.50
CA LEU A 180 -15.77 21.01 -36.24
C LEU A 180 -15.24 22.20 -35.45
N LEU A 181 -15.39 22.22 -34.11
CA LEU A 181 -14.73 23.23 -33.30
C LEU A 181 -13.21 23.02 -33.28
N ALA A 182 -12.74 21.76 -33.22
CA ALA A 182 -11.30 21.46 -33.29
C ALA A 182 -10.69 22.00 -34.56
N ASP A 183 -11.33 21.72 -35.69
CA ASP A 183 -10.87 22.13 -37.01
C ASP A 183 -10.90 23.67 -37.11
N ALA A 184 -11.91 24.35 -36.55
CA ALA A 184 -11.98 25.81 -36.48
C ALA A 184 -10.87 26.45 -35.62
N ILE A 185 -10.50 25.82 -34.50
CA ILE A 185 -9.38 26.27 -33.65
C ILE A 185 -8.04 26.02 -34.37
N ASN A 186 -7.85 24.83 -34.93
CA ASN A 186 -6.64 24.44 -35.65
C ASN A 186 -6.38 25.33 -36.88
N ALA A 187 -7.43 25.81 -37.56
CA ALA A 187 -7.32 26.78 -38.65
C ALA A 187 -6.72 28.13 -38.21
N LYS A 188 -6.65 28.41 -36.91
CA LYS A 188 -6.02 29.59 -36.30
C LYS A 188 -4.85 29.23 -35.39
N SER A 189 -4.34 28.01 -35.46
CA SER A 189 -3.26 27.51 -34.58
C SER A 189 -1.96 28.30 -34.73
N GLU A 190 -1.61 28.75 -35.94
CA GLU A 190 -0.41 29.58 -36.17
C GLU A 190 -0.48 30.94 -35.46
N THR A 191 -1.68 31.52 -35.37
CA THR A 191 -1.90 32.81 -34.71
C THR A 191 -2.14 32.67 -33.21
N THR A 192 -2.72 31.56 -32.77
CA THR A 192 -3.10 31.35 -31.36
C THR A 192 -2.04 30.59 -30.58
N GLY A 193 -1.16 29.83 -31.23
CA GLY A 193 -0.23 28.90 -30.57
C GLY A 193 -0.90 27.67 -29.96
N VAL A 194 -2.20 27.48 -30.20
CA VAL A 194 -3.03 26.42 -29.61
C VAL A 194 -3.45 25.43 -30.69
N SER A 195 -3.23 24.14 -30.42
CA SER A 195 -3.79 23.05 -31.20
C SER A 195 -4.91 22.36 -30.42
N ALA A 196 -5.83 21.77 -31.16
CA ALA A 196 -7.12 21.36 -30.68
C ALA A 196 -7.41 19.93 -31.13
N THR A 197 -7.74 19.05 -30.20
CA THR A 197 -8.10 17.65 -30.50
C THR A 197 -9.49 17.34 -29.95
N ALA A 198 -10.33 16.75 -30.80
CA ALA A 198 -11.64 16.25 -30.42
C ALA A 198 -11.59 14.73 -30.26
N SER A 199 -12.19 14.20 -29.20
CA SER A 199 -12.51 12.77 -29.10
C SER A 199 -13.94 12.54 -29.57
N THR A 200 -14.15 11.55 -30.44
CA THR A 200 -15.45 11.24 -31.03
C THR A 200 -16.18 10.15 -30.25
N SER A 201 -17.39 10.44 -29.80
CA SER A 201 -18.48 9.46 -29.83
C SER A 201 -19.68 10.12 -30.53
N THR A 202 -19.70 10.10 -31.86
CA THR A 202 -20.81 10.65 -32.63
C THR A 202 -21.85 9.55 -32.81
N GLY A 203 -23.07 9.75 -32.33
CA GLY A 203 -24.22 8.99 -32.79
C GLY A 203 -24.51 9.39 -34.25
N ALA A 204 -24.62 8.41 -35.15
CA ALA A 204 -24.72 8.59 -36.60
C ALA A 204 -25.92 9.45 -37.08
N THR A 205 -26.87 9.77 -36.20
CA THR A 205 -28.16 10.39 -36.53
C THR A 205 -28.19 11.90 -36.32
N LEU A 206 -27.08 12.55 -35.94
CA LEU A 206 -27.11 13.94 -35.46
C LEU A 206 -27.00 15.04 -36.53
N PHE A 207 -26.66 14.70 -37.78
CA PHE A 207 -26.38 15.71 -38.82
C PHE A 207 -27.10 15.43 -40.15
N GLY A 208 -28.36 15.00 -40.08
CA GLY A 208 -29.23 14.94 -41.25
C GLY A 208 -30.61 14.41 -40.91
N ASP A 209 -31.65 15.08 -41.42
CA ASP A 209 -33.04 14.63 -41.39
C ASP A 209 -33.17 13.35 -42.22
N GLY A 210 -32.85 12.19 -41.64
CA GLY A 210 -33.08 10.87 -42.23
C GLY A 210 -32.37 10.57 -43.57
N ALA A 211 -31.57 11.50 -44.10
CA ALA A 211 -30.89 11.39 -45.39
C ALA A 211 -29.54 12.16 -45.40
N GLY A 212 -28.56 11.73 -44.59
CA GLY A 212 -27.18 12.24 -44.59
C GLY A 212 -26.49 11.98 -43.24
N ALA A 213 -25.25 11.51 -43.11
CA ALA A 213 -24.15 11.36 -44.06
C ALA A 213 -23.47 9.99 -43.84
N SER A 214 -23.36 9.18 -44.89
CA SER A 214 -22.74 7.84 -44.85
C SER A 214 -21.20 7.85 -44.83
N SER A 215 -20.57 9.00 -44.59
CA SER A 215 -19.11 9.10 -44.55
C SER A 215 -18.66 10.14 -43.52
N CYS A 216 -18.72 9.77 -42.25
CA CYS A 216 -17.70 10.27 -41.34
C CYS A 216 -16.42 9.51 -41.72
N GLY A 217 -15.47 10.19 -42.36
CA GLY A 217 -14.22 9.60 -42.82
C GLY A 217 -13.58 8.76 -41.72
N ALA A 218 -13.24 7.51 -42.06
CA ALA A 218 -12.39 6.69 -41.23
C ALA A 218 -11.01 7.32 -41.17
N VAL A 219 -10.52 7.49 -39.93
CA VAL A 219 -9.16 7.83 -39.46
C VAL A 219 -8.34 8.75 -40.36
#